data_AF-A0A2V6BCC0-F1
#
_entry.id   AF-A0A2V6BCC0-F1
#
_cell.length_a   1.000
_cell.length_b   1.000
_cell.length_c   1.000
_cell.angle_alpha   90.00
_cell.angle_beta   90.00
_cell.angle_gamma   90.00
#
_symmetry.space_group_name_H-M   'P 1'
#
loop_
_entity.id
_entity.type
_entity.pdbx_description
1 polymer ?
#
loop_
_entity_poly.entity_id
_entity_poly.type
_entity_poly.pdbx_seq_one_letter_code
_entity_poly.pdbx_strand_id
1 'polypeptide(L)'
;MRAFVFAVLASVALASIARTAPLSEADLKNLLTGIRQNRSTQADFQEQRVIRLMKKPILSSGTIWFQPPNKFRREVKGNSPSVTVSDGRELWIYYPNFKSAERYPLGKGSPLDSTVAAINSAL
;
A
#
# COMPACT_ATOMS: atom_id res chain seq x y z
N MET A 1 -29.41 23.00 35.78
CA MET A 1 -28.68 23.32 34.52
C MET A 1 -27.33 22.63 34.40
N ARG A 2 -26.48 22.55 35.45
CA ARG A 2 -25.15 21.90 35.35
C ARG A 2 -25.21 20.40 35.07
N ALA A 3 -26.16 19.68 35.66
CA ALA A 3 -26.32 18.23 35.46
C ALA A 3 -26.75 17.84 34.02
N PHE A 4 -27.52 18.70 33.34
CA PHE A 4 -27.93 18.47 31.95
C PHE A 4 -26.77 18.64 30.97
N VAL A 5 -25.82 19.53 31.25
CA VAL A 5 -24.62 19.73 30.42
C VAL A 5 -23.69 18.51 30.49
N PHE A 6 -23.55 17.87 31.65
CA PHE A 6 -22.77 16.64 31.79
C PHE A 6 -23.42 15.44 31.07
N ALA A 7 -24.75 15.36 31.02
CA ALA A 7 -25.47 14.30 30.31
C ALA A 7 -25.32 14.39 28.78
N VAL A 8 -25.26 15.61 28.23
CA VAL A 8 -25.03 15.84 26.79
C VAL A 8 -23.56 15.59 26.42
N LEU A 9 -22.60 15.91 27.29
CA LEU A 9 -21.18 15.58 27.06
C LEU A 9 -20.90 14.07 27.15
N ALA A 10 -21.60 13.34 28.03
CA ALA A 10 -21.46 11.89 28.14
C ALA A 10 -22.02 11.13 26.92
N SER A 11 -23.00 11.69 26.21
CA SER A 11 -23.61 11.07 25.02
C SER A 11 -22.79 11.26 23.74
N VAL A 12 -21.94 12.29 23.66
CA VAL A 12 -21.02 12.50 22.53
C VAL A 12 -19.78 11.60 22.63
N ALA A 13 -19.37 11.17 23.83
CA ALA A 13 -18.21 10.31 24.04
C ALA A 13 -18.43 8.83 23.63
N LEU A 14 -19.67 8.40 23.40
CA LEU A 14 -19.97 7.04 22.90
C LEU A 14 -19.99 6.95 21.36
N ALA A 15 -19.90 8.07 20.64
CA ALA A 15 -19.85 8.06 19.19
C ALA A 15 -18.41 7.81 18.73
N SER A 16 -18.19 6.66 18.10
CA SER A 16 -17.01 6.32 17.32
C SER A 16 -15.77 5.82 18.06
N ILE A 17 -15.94 4.73 18.83
CA ILE A 17 -14.95 3.65 18.69
C ILE A 17 -15.27 2.96 17.36
N ALA A 18 -14.77 3.53 16.26
CA ALA A 18 -14.76 2.83 14.99
C ALA A 18 -13.81 1.64 15.16
N ARG A 19 -14.35 0.50 15.59
CA ARG A 19 -13.64 -0.76 15.51
C ARG A 19 -13.42 -1.00 14.04
N THR A 20 -12.17 -1.10 13.62
CA THR A 20 -11.81 -1.62 12.31
C THR A 20 -12.29 -3.07 12.27
N ALA A 21 -13.51 -3.28 11.80
CA ALA A 21 -14.00 -4.63 11.56
C ALA A 21 -13.09 -5.26 10.49
N PRO A 22 -12.71 -6.54 10.66
CA PRO A 22 -11.97 -7.22 9.62
C PRO A 22 -12.76 -7.16 8.30
N LEU A 23 -12.04 -7.02 7.19
CA LEU A 23 -12.65 -6.95 5.87
C LEU A 23 -13.54 -8.20 5.68
N SER A 24 -14.83 -8.00 5.37
CA SER A 24 -15.73 -9.14 5.20
C SER A 24 -15.33 -9.95 3.96
N GLU A 25 -15.62 -11.26 3.96
CA GLU A 25 -15.33 -12.12 2.81
C GLU A 25 -16.02 -11.61 1.53
N ALA A 26 -17.24 -11.08 1.68
CA ALA A 26 -17.99 -10.48 0.58
C ALA A 26 -17.29 -9.24 0.02
N ASP A 27 -16.80 -8.34 0.88
CA ASP A 27 -16.09 -7.13 0.46
C ASP A 27 -14.76 -7.47 -0.21
N LEU A 28 -14.02 -8.44 0.35
CA LEU A 28 -12.80 -8.95 -0.27
C LEU A 28 -13.07 -9.51 -1.67
N LYS A 29 -14.12 -10.33 -1.81
CA LYS A 29 -14.51 -10.90 -3.10
C LYS A 29 -14.91 -9.82 -4.10
N ASN A 30 -15.66 -8.82 -3.67
CA ASN A 30 -16.07 -7.69 -4.50
C ASN A 30 -14.84 -6.87 -4.96
N LEU A 31 -13.92 -6.55 -4.05
CA LEU A 31 -12.68 -5.85 -4.36
C LEU A 31 -11.84 -6.62 -5.39
N LEU A 32 -11.58 -7.90 -5.14
CA LEU A 32 -10.79 -8.74 -6.03
C LEU A 32 -11.46 -8.90 -7.41
N THR A 33 -12.80 -8.94 -7.45
CA THR A 33 -13.55 -8.98 -8.72
C THR A 33 -13.37 -7.67 -9.48
N GLY A 34 -13.50 -6.53 -8.83
CA GLY A 34 -13.28 -5.22 -9.44
C GLY A 34 -11.86 -5.05 -9.97
N ILE A 35 -10.85 -5.50 -9.22
CA ILE A 35 -9.44 -5.47 -9.66
C ILE A 35 -9.26 -6.35 -10.91
N ARG A 36 -9.83 -7.56 -10.95
CA ARG A 36 -9.71 -8.49 -12.10
C ARG A 36 -10.42 -8.01 -13.35
N GLN A 37 -11.52 -7.27 -13.21
CA GLN A 37 -12.27 -6.73 -14.36
C GLN A 37 -11.56 -5.57 -15.04
N ASN A 38 -10.58 -4.95 -14.38
CA ASN A 38 -9.79 -3.87 -14.96
C ASN A 38 -8.82 -4.42 -16.02
N ARG A 39 -8.73 -3.78 -17.19
CA ARG A 39 -7.82 -4.24 -18.27
C ARG A 39 -6.37 -3.81 -18.00
N SER A 40 -6.19 -2.54 -17.65
CA SER A 40 -4.90 -1.94 -17.34
C SER A 40 -5.15 -0.57 -16.72
N THR A 41 -4.47 -0.28 -15.61
CA THR A 41 -4.50 1.04 -14.97
C THR A 41 -3.17 1.73 -15.17
N GLN A 42 -3.22 3.02 -15.43
CA GLN A 42 -2.09 3.94 -15.27
C GLN A 42 -2.55 5.09 -14.39
N ALA A 43 -1.71 5.51 -13.44
CA ALA A 43 -1.97 6.67 -12.61
C ALA A 43 -0.67 7.38 -12.24
N ASP A 44 -0.73 8.70 -12.09
CA ASP A 44 0.31 9.45 -11.41
C ASP A 44 0.06 9.43 -9.89
N PHE A 45 1.14 9.45 -9.11
CA PHE A 45 1.06 9.42 -7.65
C PHE A 45 1.97 10.46 -7.00
N GLN A 46 1.60 10.84 -5.78
CA GLN A 46 2.48 11.50 -4.81
C GLN A 46 2.53 10.63 -3.55
N GLU A 47 3.72 10.38 -3.04
CA GLU A 47 3.97 9.54 -1.86
C GLU A 47 4.69 10.36 -0.79
N GLN A 48 4.19 10.26 0.44
CA GLN A 48 4.83 10.80 1.63
C GLN A 48 5.19 9.65 2.59
N ARG A 49 6.48 9.41 2.80
CA ARG A 49 6.97 8.38 3.73
C ARG A 49 7.46 9.02 5.02
N VAL A 50 6.79 8.70 6.12
CA VAL A 50 7.19 9.12 7.47
C VAL A 50 8.03 8.00 8.08
N ILE A 51 9.30 8.27 8.34
CA ILE A 51 10.21 7.33 9.02
C ILE A 51 10.39 7.85 10.44
N ARG A 52 10.17 6.99 11.44
CA ARG A 52 10.16 7.36 12.88
C ARG A 52 11.41 8.15 13.31
N LEU A 53 12.56 7.88 12.70
CA LEU A 53 13.84 8.52 13.02
C LEU A 53 14.10 9.83 12.25
N MET A 54 13.24 10.21 11.31
CA MET A 54 13.42 11.40 10.48
C MET A 54 12.49 12.54 10.93
N LYS A 55 13.03 13.76 10.98
CA LYS A 55 12.26 14.97 11.34
C LYS A 55 11.30 15.41 10.24
N LYS A 56 11.61 15.12 8.98
CA LYS A 56 10.80 15.46 7.80
C LYS A 56 10.45 14.20 7.04
N PRO A 57 9.24 14.10 6.49
CA PRO A 57 8.89 12.97 5.64
C PRO A 57 9.70 13.01 4.33
N ILE A 58 9.86 11.85 3.72
CA ILE A 58 10.39 11.72 2.36
C ILE A 58 9.23 11.87 1.39
N LEU A 59 9.31 12.87 0.53
CA LEU A 59 8.33 13.10 -0.54
C LEU A 59 8.86 12.51 -1.84
N SER A 60 8.01 11.81 -2.57
CA SER A 60 8.30 11.32 -3.91
C SER A 60 7.06 11.38 -4.79
N SER A 61 7.25 11.35 -6.11
CA SER A 61 6.17 11.32 -7.08
C SER A 61 6.56 10.45 -8.25
N GLY A 62 5.58 10.06 -9.05
CA GLY A 62 5.85 9.24 -10.22
C GLY A 62 4.60 8.67 -10.84
N THR A 63 4.77 7.57 -11.56
CA THR A 63 3.70 6.93 -12.30
C THR A 63 3.69 5.43 -11.99
N ILE A 64 2.50 4.88 -11.87
CA ILE A 64 2.24 3.47 -11.62
C ILE A 64 1.40 2.90 -12.76
N TRP A 65 1.75 1.69 -13.19
CA TRP A 65 0.98 0.88 -14.13
C TRP A 65 0.68 -0.46 -13.48
N PHE A 66 -0.54 -0.93 -13.68
CA PHE A 66 -0.96 -2.25 -13.24
C PHE A 66 -1.78 -2.91 -14.32
N GLN A 67 -1.40 -4.14 -14.65
CA GLN A 67 -2.19 -5.02 -15.49
C GLN A 67 -2.46 -6.29 -14.70
N PRO A 68 -3.73 -6.56 -14.35
CA PRO A 68 -4.09 -7.78 -13.64
C PRO A 68 -3.65 -9.04 -14.40
N PRO A 69 -3.34 -10.13 -13.67
CA PRO A 69 -3.39 -10.22 -12.22
C PRO A 69 -2.11 -9.74 -11.51
N ASN A 70 -0.98 -9.59 -12.19
CA ASN A 70 0.33 -9.63 -11.54
C ASN A 70 1.43 -8.79 -12.23
N LYS A 71 1.11 -8.10 -13.32
CA LYS A 71 2.06 -7.21 -13.99
C LYS A 71 1.96 -5.82 -13.39
N PHE A 72 3.11 -5.29 -13.01
CA PHE A 72 3.21 -4.03 -12.31
C PHE A 72 4.43 -3.27 -12.78
N ARG A 73 4.31 -1.94 -12.89
CA ARG A 73 5.43 -1.04 -13.06
C ARG A 73 5.23 0.17 -12.18
N ARG A 74 6.26 0.60 -11.48
CA ARG A 74 6.29 1.86 -10.73
C ARG A 74 7.56 2.59 -11.03
N GLU A 75 7.43 3.84 -11.44
CA GLU A 75 8.55 4.73 -11.67
C GLU A 75 8.49 5.86 -10.67
N VAL A 76 9.58 6.06 -9.94
CA VAL A 76 9.73 7.13 -8.97
C VAL A 76 10.69 8.17 -9.52
N LYS A 77 10.33 9.43 -9.39
CA LYS A 77 11.15 10.60 -9.73
C LYS A 77 11.61 11.32 -8.46
N GLY A 78 12.57 12.23 -8.60
CA GLY A 78 13.10 13.07 -7.52
C GLY A 78 14.46 12.60 -7.01
N ASN A 79 14.72 12.82 -5.72
CA ASN A 79 16.05 12.66 -5.12
C ASN A 79 16.54 11.20 -5.03
N SER A 80 15.63 10.23 -5.14
CA SER A 80 15.94 8.80 -5.09
C SER A 80 15.10 8.07 -6.14
N PRO A 81 15.43 8.24 -7.44
CA PRO A 81 14.65 7.65 -8.51
C PRO A 81 14.80 6.13 -8.50
N SER A 82 13.74 5.44 -8.90
CA SER A 82 13.78 3.99 -9.10
C SER A 82 12.73 3.55 -10.12
N VAL A 83 12.99 2.42 -10.75
CA VAL A 83 12.04 1.74 -11.63
C VAL A 83 11.83 0.34 -11.11
N THR A 84 10.62 0.05 -10.66
CA THR A 84 10.22 -1.28 -10.21
C THR A 84 9.32 -1.91 -11.25
N VAL A 85 9.61 -3.15 -11.66
CA VAL A 85 8.82 -3.91 -12.64
C VAL A 85 8.55 -5.31 -12.10
N SER A 86 7.34 -5.82 -12.27
CA SER A 86 6.99 -7.23 -12.04
C SER A 86 6.37 -7.80 -13.31
N ASP A 87 6.83 -8.98 -13.74
CA ASP A 87 6.17 -9.79 -14.77
C ASP A 87 5.16 -10.80 -14.17
N GLY A 88 5.06 -10.83 -12.84
CA GLY A 88 4.23 -11.75 -12.08
C GLY A 88 4.94 -13.01 -11.59
N ARG A 89 6.21 -13.21 -11.97
CA ARG A 89 7.09 -14.27 -11.47
C ARG A 89 8.35 -13.71 -10.85
N GLU A 90 8.84 -12.59 -11.36
CA GLU A 90 9.98 -11.88 -10.81
C GLU A 90 9.67 -10.39 -10.65
N LEU A 91 10.30 -9.79 -9.65
CA LEU A 91 10.32 -8.37 -9.36
C LEU A 91 11.73 -7.84 -9.57
N TRP A 92 11.87 -6.81 -10.39
CA TRP A 92 13.10 -6.06 -10.57
C TRP A 92 12.97 -4.67 -9.96
N ILE A 93 14.04 -4.20 -9.31
CA ILE A 93 14.15 -2.82 -8.84
C ILE A 93 15.44 -2.25 -9.38
N TYR A 94 15.33 -1.34 -10.35
CA TYR A 94 16.45 -0.61 -10.91
C TYR A 94 16.63 0.73 -10.22
N TYR A 95 17.87 1.04 -9.83
CA TYR A 95 18.27 2.31 -9.23
C TYR A 95 19.20 3.07 -10.18
N PRO A 96 18.69 4.09 -10.91
CA PRO A 96 19.49 4.84 -11.90
C PRO A 96 20.76 5.45 -11.32
N ASN A 97 20.69 5.99 -10.10
CA ASN A 97 21.85 6.63 -9.44
C ASN A 97 23.01 5.67 -9.20
N PHE A 98 22.72 4.38 -9.01
CA PHE A 98 23.72 3.33 -8.74
C PHE A 98 24.01 2.46 -9.96
N LYS A 99 23.26 2.65 -11.06
CA LYS A 99 23.33 1.82 -12.28
C LYS A 99 23.22 0.31 -11.98
N SER A 100 22.43 -0.04 -10.97
CA SER A 100 22.26 -1.42 -10.50
C SER A 100 20.79 -1.81 -10.46
N ALA A 101 20.54 -3.11 -10.63
CA ALA A 101 19.23 -3.70 -10.49
C ALA A 101 19.25 -4.86 -9.50
N GLU A 102 18.27 -4.88 -8.61
CA GLU A 102 17.95 -6.03 -7.78
C GLU A 102 16.90 -6.89 -8.48
N ARG A 103 16.92 -8.21 -8.23
CA ARG A 103 15.99 -9.17 -8.80
C ARG A 103 15.53 -10.15 -7.74
N TYR A 104 14.21 -10.31 -7.63
CA TYR A 104 13.59 -11.17 -6.64
C TYR A 104 12.58 -12.11 -7.33
N PRO A 105 12.66 -13.43 -7.12
CA PRO A 105 11.56 -14.31 -7.50
C PRO A 105 10.32 -13.99 -6.64
N LEU A 106 9.14 -14.22 -7.20
CA LEU A 106 7.83 -14.04 -6.56
C LEU A 106 7.13 -15.39 -6.43
N GLY A 107 6.32 -15.52 -5.37
CA GLY A 107 5.56 -16.73 -5.08
C GLY A 107 6.14 -17.56 -3.94
N LYS A 108 5.55 -18.75 -3.76
CA LYS A 108 5.83 -19.63 -2.62
C LYS A 108 7.31 -20.06 -2.61
N GLY A 109 7.96 -19.92 -1.45
CA GLY A 109 9.38 -20.24 -1.27
C GLY A 109 10.34 -19.16 -1.80
N SER A 110 9.85 -18.01 -2.27
CA SER A 110 10.69 -16.88 -2.62
C SER A 110 11.25 -16.17 -1.38
N PRO A 111 12.37 -15.42 -1.48
CA PRO A 111 12.85 -14.56 -0.39
C PRO A 111 11.82 -13.52 0.07
N LEU A 112 10.84 -13.19 -0.77
CA LEU A 112 9.76 -12.27 -0.45
C LEU A 112 8.54 -12.96 0.18
N ASP A 113 8.45 -14.29 0.13
CA ASP A 113 7.31 -15.07 0.64
C ASP A 113 7.10 -14.84 2.15
N SER A 114 8.19 -14.84 2.92
CA SER A 114 8.15 -14.55 4.36
C SER A 114 7.73 -13.11 4.66
N THR A 115 8.14 -12.16 3.83
CA THR A 115 7.75 -10.74 3.98
C THR A 115 6.27 -10.55 3.68
N VAL A 116 5.76 -11.19 2.63
CA VAL A 116 4.33 -11.19 2.29
C VAL A 116 3.51 -11.86 3.38
N ALA A 117 3.97 -13.00 3.91
CA ALA A 117 3.32 -13.67 5.02
C ALA A 117 3.26 -12.79 6.28
N ALA A 118 4.36 -12.09 6.61
CA ALA A 118 4.41 -11.17 7.74
C ALA A 118 3.41 -10.01 7.59
N ILE A 119 3.32 -9.40 6.41
CA ILE A 119 2.33 -8.34 6.12
C ILE A 119 0.90 -8.88 6.30
N ASN A 120 0.61 -10.04 5.73
CA ASN A 120 -0.72 -10.64 5.82
C ASN A 120 -1.09 -11.03 7.26
N SER A 121 -0.11 -11.37 8.12
CA SER A 121 -0.35 -11.69 9.53
C SER A 121 -0.53 -10.47 10.43
N ALA A 122 -0.13 -9.28 9.96
CA ALA A 122 -0.23 -8.02 10.70
C ALA A 122 -1.51 -7.22 10.39
N LEU A 123 -2.31 -7.70 9.43
CA LEU A 123 -3.64 -7.19 9.07
C LEU A 123 -4.73 -7.98 9.84
#